data_AF-A0A838ZQ74-F1
#
_entry.id   AF-A0A838ZQ74-F1
#
_cell.length_a   1.000
_cell.length_b   1.000
_cell.length_c   1.000
_cell.angle_alpha   90.00
_cell.angle_beta   90.00
_cell.angle_gamma   90.00
#
_symmetry.space_group_name_H-M   'P 1'
#
loop_
_entity.id
_entity.type
_entity.pdbx_description
1 polymer ?
#
loop_
_entity_poly.entity_id
_entity_poly.type
_entity_poly.pdbx_seq_one_letter_code
_entity_poly.pdbx_strand_id
1 'polypeptide(L)' 'MGLITDFWFGFANLCRWFFENTLVPIGHAFDWILFIVGMVLMGWWLVKLKQFGNDNEKDYEGW' A
#
# COMPACT_ATOMS: atom_id res chain seq x y z
N MET A 1 -22.81 11.44 38.06
CA MET A 1 -22.37 11.74 36.68
C MET A 1 -23.63 11.89 35.84
N GLY A 2 -23.72 12.93 35.01
CA GLY A 2 -24.97 13.32 34.34
C GLY A 2 -25.10 12.79 32.91
N LEU A 3 -26.33 12.82 32.38
CA LEU A 3 -26.70 12.39 31.01
C LEU A 3 -25.79 12.93 29.89
N ILE A 4 -25.27 14.15 30.06
CA ILE A 4 -24.37 14.79 29.09
C ILE A 4 -23.04 14.02 28.99
N THR A 5 -22.50 13.58 30.12
CA THR A 5 -21.24 12.82 30.17
C THR A 5 -21.40 11.46 29.51
N ASP A 6 -22.54 10.78 29.76
CA ASP A 6 -22.83 9.47 29.18
C ASP A 6 -23.00 9.53 27.65
N PHE A 7 -23.62 10.60 27.15
CA PHE A 7 -23.72 10.85 25.70
C PHE A 7 -22.34 10.98 25.04
N TRP A 8 -21.44 11.76 25.65
CA TRP A 8 -20.07 11.92 25.12
C TRP A 8 -19.28 10.62 25.14
N PHE A 9 -19.43 9.79 26.18
CA PHE A 9 -18.80 8.46 26.22
C PHE A 9 -19.34 7.54 25.13
N GLY A 10 -20.66 7.53 24.91
CA GLY A 10 -21.29 6.75 23.84
C GLY A 10 -20.80 7.16 22.45
N PHE A 11 -20.74 8.47 22.19
CA PHE A 11 -20.23 9.01 20.93
C PHE A 11 -18.75 8.66 20.72
N ALA A 12 -17.91 8.85 21.75
CA ALA A 12 -16.50 8.48 21.67
C ALA A 12 -16.31 6.99 21.37
N ASN A 13 -17.13 6.12 21.97
CA ASN A 13 -17.08 4.68 21.70
C ASN A 13 -17.50 4.35 20.26
N LEU A 14 -18.50 5.05 19.71
CA LEU A 14 -18.90 4.90 18.31
C LEU A 14 -17.77 5.31 17.36
N CYS A 15 -17.12 6.44 17.61
CA CYS A 15 -15.96 6.88 16.83
C CYS A 15 -14.81 5.88 16.90
N ARG A 16 -14.52 5.35 18.09
CA ARG A 16 -13.50 4.32 18.28
C ARG A 16 -13.83 3.05 17.51
N TRP A 17 -15.07 2.59 17.59
CA TRP A 17 -15.53 1.42 16.86
C TRP A 17 -15.38 1.61 15.34
N PHE A 18 -15.77 2.77 14.81
CA PHE A 18 -15.63 3.08 13.38
C PHE A 18 -14.16 3.13 12.95
N PHE A 19 -13.28 3.67 13.78
CA PHE A 19 -11.85 3.68 13.52
C PHE A 19 -11.27 2.26 13.46
N GLU A 20 -11.52 1.45 14.48
CA GLU A 20 -10.96 0.10 14.63
C GLU A 20 -11.54 -0.90 13.61
N ASN A 21 -12.82 -0.77 13.24
CA ASN A 21 -13.51 -1.75 12.38
C ASN A 21 -13.64 -1.31 10.91
N THR A 22 -13.44 -0.04 10.60
CA THR A 22 -13.56 0.46 9.22
C THR A 22 -12.24 1.04 8.73
N LEU A 23 -11.72 2.06 9.39
CA LEU A 23 -10.53 2.78 8.92
C LEU A 23 -9.26 1.91 8.99
N VAL A 24 -9.08 1.15 10.07
CA VAL A 24 -7.91 0.26 10.23
C VAL A 24 -7.87 -0.84 9.16
N PRO A 25 -8.95 -1.62 8.92
CA PRO A 25 -8.96 -2.60 7.83
C PRO A 25 -8.73 -2.00 6.45
N ILE A 26 -9.30 -0.82 6.18
CA ILE A 26 -9.07 -0.09 4.93
C ILE A 26 -7.59 0.27 4.80
N GLY A 27 -6.98 0.82 5.86
CA GLY A 27 -5.55 1.15 5.88
C GLY A 27 -4.69 -0.06 5.55
N HIS A 28 -4.92 -1.18 6.23
CA HIS A 28 -4.19 -2.43 5.95
C HIS A 28 -4.40 -2.94 4.52
N ALA A 29 -5.62 -2.83 3.97
CA ALA A 29 -5.87 -3.22 2.59
C ALA A 29 -5.08 -2.35 1.60
N PHE A 30 -5.03 -1.03 1.81
CA PHE A 30 -4.25 -0.12 0.98
C PHE A 30 -2.74 -0.39 1.09
N ASP A 31 -2.22 -0.66 2.28
CA ASP A 31 -0.81 -1.03 2.47
C ASP A 31 -0.44 -2.25 1.61
N TRP A 32 -1.24 -3.31 1.66
CA TRP A 32 -1.03 -4.51 0.85
C TRP A 32 -1.13 -4.25 -0.65
N ILE A 33 -2.12 -3.46 -1.08
CA ILE A 33 -2.29 -3.10 -2.48
C ILE A 33 -1.06 -2.35 -3.00
N LEU A 34 -0.63 -1.31 -2.28
CA LEU A 34 0.52 -0.50 -2.66
C LEU A 34 1.81 -1.33 -2.65
N PHE A 35 1.96 -2.24 -1.69
CA PHE A 35 3.09 -3.17 -1.64
C PHE A 35 3.14 -4.07 -2.88
N ILE A 36 2.02 -4.70 -3.26
CA ILE A 36 1.93 -5.55 -4.45
C ILE A 36 2.22 -4.74 -5.72
N VAL A 37 1.64 -3.54 -5.85
CA VAL A 37 1.88 -2.65 -6.99
C VAL A 37 3.37 -2.29 -7.08
N GLY A 38 4.01 -1.95 -5.97
CA GLY A 38 5.45 -1.67 -5.91
C GLY A 38 6.29 -2.86 -6.36
N MET A 39 5.97 -4.07 -5.88
CA MET A 39 6.64 -5.31 -6.29
C MET A 39 6.51 -5.58 -7.80
N VAL A 40 5.31 -5.39 -8.36
CA VAL A 40 5.05 -5.55 -9.80
C VAL A 40 5.87 -4.55 -10.62
N LEU A 41 5.88 -3.28 -10.22
CA LEU A 41 6.64 -2.23 -10.91
C LEU A 41 8.16 -2.50 -10.86
N MET A 42 8.67 -2.95 -9.71
CA MET A 42 10.08 -3.37 -9.59
C MET A 42 10.38 -4.56 -10.50
N GLY A 43 9.53 -5.58 -10.51
CA GLY A 43 9.68 -6.74 -11.40
C GLY A 43 9.67 -6.33 -12.87
N TRP A 44 8.75 -5.46 -13.27
CA TRP A 44 8.69 -4.91 -14.62
C TRP A 44 9.97 -4.13 -14.99
N TRP A 45 10.48 -3.31 -14.07
CA TRP A 45 11.71 -2.57 -14.28
C TRP A 45 12.93 -3.49 -14.45
N LEU A 46 13.07 -4.52 -13.62
CA LEU A 46 14.15 -5.51 -13.74
C LEU A 46 14.10 -6.26 -15.07
N VAL A 47 12.90 -6.61 -15.55
CA VAL A 47 12.72 -7.21 -16.89
C VAL A 47 13.21 -6.25 -17.98
N LYS A 48 12.88 -4.96 -17.87
CA LYS A 48 13.35 -3.94 -18.83
C LYS A 48 14.86 -3.80 -18.79
N LEU A 49 15.48 -3.72 -17.61
CA LEU A 49 16.94 -3.66 -17.48
C LEU A 49 17.62 -4.86 -18.13
N LYS A 50 17.09 -6.07 -17.93
CA LYS A 50 17.61 -7.28 -18.58
C LYS A 50 17.51 -7.21 -20.11
N GLN A 51 16.38 -6.72 -20.64
CA GLN A 51 16.19 -6.53 -22.08
C GLN A 51 17.23 -5.55 -22.64
N PHE A 52 17.37 -4.38 -22.01
CA PHE A 52 18.37 -3.38 -22.41
C PHE A 52 19.80 -3.94 -22.41
N GLY A 53 20.20 -4.69 -21.38
CA GLY A 53 21.53 -5.31 -21.33
C GLY A 53 21.76 -6.30 -22.47
N ASN A 54 20.79 -7.19 -22.71
CA ASN A 54 20.88 -8.23 -23.73
C ASN A 54 20.83 -7.66 -25.17
N ASP A 55 20.12 -6.56 -25.38
CA ASP A 55 20.08 -5.89 -26.69
C ASP A 55 21.41 -5.15 -26.95
N ASN A 56 22.00 -4.52 -25.93
CA ASN A 56 23.33 -3.89 -26.05
C ASN A 56 24.47 -4.89 -26.25
N GLU A 57 24.36 -6.11 -25.70
CA GLU A 57 25.35 -7.18 -25.94
C GLU A 57 25.25 -7.76 -27.36
N LYS A 58 24.06 -7.73 -27.99
CA LYS A 58 23.88 -8.20 -29.36
C LYS A 58 24.43 -7.25 -30.42
N ASP A 59 24.40 -5.95 -30.15
CA ASP A 59 24.97 -4.91 -31.03
C ASP A 59 26.45 -4.63 -30.73
N TYR A 60 27.07 -5.37 -29.80
CA TYR A 60 28.49 -5.25 -29.50
C TYR A 60 29.33 -6.04 -30.51
N GLU A 61 29.45 -5.49 -31.73
CA GLU A 61 30.53 -5.82 -32.64
C GLU A 61 31.80 -5.19 -32.06
N GLY A 62 32.59 -5.96 -31.30
CA GLY A 62 33.81 -5.49 -30.66
C GLY A 62 34.73 -4.71 -31.63
N TRP A 63 35.51 -3.79 -31.05
CA TRP A 63 36.51 -2.98 -31.74
C TRP A 63 37.42 -3.80 -32.66
#